data_AF-A0A5N5GTP1-F1
#
_entry.id   AF-A0A5N5GTP1-F1
#
_cell.length_a   1.000
_cell.length_b   1.000
_cell.length_c   1.000
_cell.angle_alpha   90.00
_cell.angle_beta   90.00
_cell.angle_gamma   90.00
#
_symmetry.space_group_name_H-M   'P 1'
#
loop_
_entity.id
_entity.type
_entity.pdbx_description
1 polymer ?
#
loop_
_entity_poly.entity_id
_entity_poly.type
_entity_poly.pdbx_seq_one_letter_code
_entity_poly.pdbx_strand_id
1 'polypeptide(L)'
;MVAIGMLLLDYLPVKIVDKFVLFLAKFRYQDLSSYGIHHPDQGPFLFKALTGKTPVIDRGTINKIRSKQIKVFPGIVRINSNSVEFNNGARQSFDAILLATGYKSVAHKWLKDYKYLLNDDGKPKGNYPNHWKGEKGVYCVGLAGNGLPGIFKDSTAVAEDIYSLMAQK
;
A
#
# COMPACT_ATOMS: atom_id res chain seq x y z
N MET A 1 14.69 -8.57 5.29
CA MET A 1 14.24 -8.81 3.90
C MET A 1 13.91 -7.50 3.19
N VAL A 2 12.92 -6.72 3.65
CA VAL A 2 12.55 -5.46 2.99
C VAL A 2 13.70 -4.44 2.95
N ALA A 3 14.42 -4.23 4.06
CA ALA A 3 15.56 -3.31 4.10
C ALA A 3 16.66 -3.65 3.06
N ILE A 4 17.00 -4.94 2.96
CA ILE A 4 17.96 -5.43 1.95
C ILE A 4 17.41 -5.20 0.54
N GLY A 5 16.12 -5.48 0.32
CA GLY A 5 15.48 -5.21 -0.96
C GLY A 5 15.52 -3.72 -1.34
N MET A 6 15.29 -2.82 -0.38
CA MET A 6 15.39 -1.38 -0.63
C MET A 6 16.81 -0.97 -1.04
N LEU A 7 17.84 -1.50 -0.38
CA LEU A 7 19.22 -1.25 -0.78
C LEU A 7 19.53 -1.79 -2.19
N LEU A 8 19.03 -2.98 -2.53
CA LEU A 8 19.26 -3.58 -3.84
C LEU A 8 18.56 -2.82 -4.98
N LEU A 9 17.47 -2.11 -4.71
CA LEU A 9 16.76 -1.31 -5.72
C LEU A 9 17.61 -0.18 -6.28
N ASP A 10 18.63 0.27 -5.57
CA ASP A 10 19.56 1.30 -6.04
C ASP A 10 20.51 0.79 -7.13
N TYR A 11 20.64 -0.54 -7.26
CA TYR A 11 21.62 -1.19 -8.15
C TYR A 11 21.01 -2.18 -9.13
N LEU A 12 19.83 -2.73 -8.85
CA LEU A 12 19.22 -3.82 -9.61
C LEU A 12 17.79 -3.50 -10.05
N PRO A 13 17.34 -4.01 -11.22
CA PRO A 13 15.95 -3.90 -11.66
C PRO A 13 14.95 -4.49 -10.65
N VAL A 14 13.80 -3.82 -10.48
CA VAL A 14 12.73 -4.20 -9.53
C VAL A 14 12.36 -5.68 -9.61
N LYS A 15 12.24 -6.25 -10.83
CA LYS A 15 11.89 -7.66 -11.03
C LYS A 15 12.91 -8.63 -10.44
N ILE A 16 14.19 -8.29 -10.47
CA ILE A 16 15.27 -9.13 -9.90
C ILE A 16 15.22 -9.05 -8.38
N VAL A 17 15.10 -7.84 -7.84
CA VAL A 17 14.99 -7.61 -6.39
C VAL A 17 13.77 -8.32 -5.82
N ASP A 18 12.62 -8.21 -6.49
CA ASP A 18 11.38 -8.87 -6.07
C ASP A 18 11.51 -10.40 -6.05
N LYS A 19 12.08 -11.00 -7.11
CA LYS A 19 12.34 -12.45 -7.14
C LYS A 19 13.22 -12.89 -5.97
N PHE A 20 14.27 -12.12 -5.69
CA PHE A 20 15.17 -12.39 -4.56
C PHE A 20 14.45 -12.28 -3.21
N VAL A 21 13.66 -11.22 -3.01
CA VAL A 21 12.91 -11.04 -1.75
C VAL A 21 11.83 -12.11 -1.58
N LEU A 22 11.14 -12.50 -2.64
CA LEU A 22 10.17 -13.61 -2.60
C LEU A 22 10.85 -14.94 -2.27
N PHE A 23 12.04 -15.20 -2.82
CA PHE A 23 12.83 -16.38 -2.47
C PHE A 23 13.20 -16.40 -0.97
N LEU A 24 13.70 -15.28 -0.44
CA LEU A 24 13.98 -15.16 1.00
C LEU A 24 12.71 -15.33 1.85
N ALA A 25 11.59 -14.76 1.41
CA ALA A 25 10.30 -14.89 2.10
C ALA A 25 9.82 -16.35 2.13
N LYS A 26 9.97 -17.08 1.01
CA LYS A 26 9.67 -18.51 0.94
C LYS A 26 10.52 -19.32 1.92
N PHE A 27 11.81 -19.03 2.02
CA PHE A 27 12.68 -19.70 2.99
C PHE A 27 12.29 -19.36 4.45
N ARG A 28 11.99 -18.09 4.73
CA ARG A 28 11.70 -17.61 6.09
C ARG A 28 10.33 -18.03 6.62
N TYR A 29 9.30 -18.02 5.77
CA TYR A 29 7.92 -18.30 6.16
C TYR A 29 7.44 -19.70 5.80
N GLN A 30 8.20 -20.42 4.97
CA GLN A 30 7.84 -21.74 4.43
C GLN A 30 6.47 -21.69 3.74
N ASP A 31 5.83 -22.85 3.52
CA ASP A 31 4.48 -22.91 2.99
C ASP A 31 3.45 -22.69 4.11
N LEU A 32 2.54 -21.73 3.88
CA LEU A 32 1.43 -21.41 4.78
C LEU A 32 0.07 -21.75 4.16
N SER A 33 0.05 -22.46 3.02
CA SER A 33 -1.16 -22.84 2.28
C SER A 33 -2.15 -23.62 3.14
N SER A 34 -1.67 -24.49 4.03
CA SER A 34 -2.50 -25.25 4.98
C SER A 34 -3.24 -24.37 6.00
N TYR A 35 -2.77 -23.14 6.20
CA TYR A 35 -3.44 -22.11 7.00
C TYR A 35 -4.25 -21.14 6.13
N GLY A 36 -4.42 -21.39 4.82
CA GLY A 36 -5.16 -20.51 3.92
C GLY A 36 -4.41 -19.24 3.51
N ILE A 37 -3.09 -19.19 3.71
CA ILE A 37 -2.25 -18.06 3.26
C ILE A 37 -1.41 -18.53 2.07
N HIS A 38 -1.65 -17.93 0.91
CA HIS A 38 -0.92 -18.23 -0.31
C HIS A 38 0.26 -17.29 -0.51
N HIS A 39 1.31 -17.80 -1.15
CA HIS A 39 2.42 -16.96 -1.58
C HIS A 39 1.96 -15.99 -2.66
N PRO A 40 2.36 -14.71 -2.60
CA PRO A 40 1.97 -13.73 -3.60
C PRO A 40 2.70 -13.98 -4.94
N ASP A 41 1.99 -13.80 -6.05
CA ASP A 41 2.56 -13.90 -7.41
C ASP A 41 3.50 -12.74 -7.74
N GLN A 42 3.26 -11.59 -7.11
CA GLN A 42 4.02 -10.36 -7.30
C GLN A 42 4.88 -10.06 -6.07
N GLY A 43 6.10 -9.58 -6.33
CA GLY A 43 6.97 -9.16 -5.26
C GLY A 43 6.54 -7.84 -4.62
N PRO A 44 7.05 -7.56 -3.40
CA PRO A 44 6.62 -6.45 -2.58
C PRO A 44 6.85 -5.07 -3.21
N PHE A 45 7.90 -4.91 -4.01
CA PHE A 45 8.26 -3.61 -4.57
C PHE A 45 7.46 -3.28 -5.83
N LEU A 46 7.30 -4.24 -6.75
CA LEU A 46 6.41 -4.08 -7.90
C LEU A 46 4.97 -3.89 -7.45
N PHE A 47 4.51 -4.69 -6.47
CA PHE A 47 3.17 -4.54 -5.91
C PHE A 47 2.95 -3.12 -5.36
N LYS A 48 3.92 -2.58 -4.61
CA LYS A 48 3.86 -1.20 -4.10
C LYS A 48 3.84 -0.19 -5.23
N ALA A 49 4.68 -0.34 -6.26
CA ALA A 49 4.74 0.60 -7.38
C ALA A 49 3.42 0.65 -8.16
N LEU A 50 2.75 -0.50 -8.34
CA LEU A 50 1.49 -0.60 -9.07
C LEU A 50 0.27 -0.14 -8.25
N THR A 51 0.24 -0.46 -6.96
CA THR A 51 -0.97 -0.27 -6.12
C THR A 51 -0.87 0.90 -5.17
N GLY A 52 0.34 1.42 -4.91
CA GLY A 52 0.63 2.37 -3.82
C GLY A 52 0.56 1.75 -2.41
N LYS A 53 0.31 0.44 -2.30
CA LYS A 53 0.15 -0.24 -1.01
C LYS A 53 1.49 -0.81 -0.54
N THR A 54 1.89 -0.42 0.66
CA THR A 54 3.11 -0.96 1.27
C THR A 54 2.81 -2.31 1.94
N PRO A 55 3.59 -3.36 1.65
CA PRO A 55 3.47 -4.65 2.31
C PRO A 55 3.63 -4.58 3.83
N VAL A 56 2.90 -5.43 4.56
CA VAL A 56 2.94 -5.48 6.03
C VAL A 56 4.16 -6.26 6.50
N ILE A 57 4.78 -5.80 7.59
CA ILE A 57 5.91 -6.47 8.23
C ILE A 57 5.37 -7.38 9.35
N ASP A 58 5.68 -8.67 9.25
CA ASP A 58 5.35 -9.63 10.33
C ASP A 58 6.18 -9.34 11.59
N ARG A 59 5.51 -9.25 12.73
CA ARG A 59 6.10 -9.09 14.07
C ARG A 59 5.73 -10.25 15.01
N GLY A 60 5.31 -11.40 14.46
CA GLY A 60 4.91 -12.59 15.21
C GLY A 60 3.49 -13.07 14.90
N THR A 61 2.80 -12.45 13.96
CA THR A 61 1.47 -12.87 13.49
C THR A 61 1.53 -14.26 12.88
N ILE A 62 2.55 -14.56 12.07
CA ILE A 62 2.72 -15.90 11.49
C ILE A 62 2.91 -16.97 12.58
N ASN A 63 3.65 -16.66 13.64
CA ASN A 63 3.82 -17.59 14.76
C ASN A 63 2.49 -17.87 15.47
N LYS A 64 1.66 -16.84 15.67
CA LYS A 64 0.32 -16.98 16.26
C LYS A 64 -0.65 -17.77 15.37
N ILE A 65 -0.50 -17.67 14.05
CA ILE A 65 -1.25 -18.49 13.09
C ILE A 65 -0.84 -19.96 13.23
N ARG A 66 0.47 -20.23 13.25
CA ARG A 66 1.01 -21.60 13.40
C ARG A 66 0.61 -22.24 14.74
N SER A 67 0.60 -21.45 15.83
CA SER A 67 0.16 -21.92 17.15
C SER A 67 -1.36 -21.99 17.31
N LYS A 68 -2.13 -21.74 16.25
CA LYS A 68 -3.60 -21.73 16.21
C LYS A 68 -4.28 -20.69 17.12
N GLN A 69 -3.52 -19.73 17.65
CA GLN A 69 -4.07 -18.58 18.37
C GLN A 69 -4.79 -17.61 17.42
N ILE A 70 -4.37 -17.57 16.15
CA ILE A 70 -5.06 -16.87 15.07
C ILE A 70 -5.50 -17.90 14.04
N LYS A 71 -6.81 -18.03 13.85
CA LYS A 71 -7.39 -18.84 12.79
C LYS A 71 -7.67 -17.96 11.58
N VAL A 72 -7.11 -18.35 10.43
CA VAL A 72 -7.37 -17.71 9.15
C VAL A 72 -8.62 -18.35 8.55
N PHE A 73 -9.54 -17.50 8.08
CA PHE A 73 -10.75 -17.93 7.39
C PHE A 73 -10.72 -17.46 5.93
N PRO A 74 -11.45 -18.13 5.04
CA PRO A 74 -11.60 -17.69 3.66
C PRO A 74 -12.30 -16.32 3.54
N GLY A 75 -12.45 -15.83 2.31
CA GLY A 75 -13.13 -14.56 2.04
C GLY A 75 -14.54 -14.50 2.63
N ILE A 76 -14.92 -13.33 3.16
CA ILE A 76 -16.24 -13.07 3.75
C ILE A 76 -17.25 -12.81 2.63
N VAL A 77 -18.41 -13.45 2.70
CA VAL A 77 -19.57 -13.21 1.83
C VAL A 77 -20.55 -12.25 2.49
N ARG A 78 -20.88 -12.50 3.76
CA ARG A 78 -21.86 -11.70 4.51
C ARG A 78 -21.62 -11.76 6.00
N ILE A 79 -21.99 -10.69 6.69
CA ILE A 79 -22.03 -10.61 8.16
C ILE A 79 -23.49 -10.37 8.56
N ASN A 80 -24.03 -11.24 9.42
CA ASN A 80 -25.38 -11.15 9.96
C ASN A 80 -25.29 -11.12 11.49
N SER A 81 -25.39 -9.93 12.08
CA SER A 81 -25.16 -9.73 13.52
C SER A 81 -23.80 -10.29 13.94
N ASN A 82 -23.77 -11.35 14.74
CA ASN A 82 -22.55 -12.01 15.20
C ASN A 82 -22.09 -13.21 14.33
N SER A 83 -22.84 -13.57 13.28
CA SER A 83 -22.52 -14.67 12.39
C SER A 83 -21.88 -14.18 11.10
N VAL A 84 -20.75 -14.77 10.71
CA VAL A 84 -20.05 -14.50 9.44
C VAL A 84 -20.16 -15.71 8.52
N GLU A 85 -20.54 -15.46 7.27
CA GLU A 85 -20.62 -16.45 6.18
C GLU A 85 -19.43 -16.29 5.25
N PHE A 86 -18.73 -17.39 4.97
CA PHE A 86 -17.51 -17.41 4.15
C PHE A 86 -17.76 -18.00 2.76
N ASN A 87 -16.82 -17.76 1.84
CA ASN A 87 -16.93 -18.18 0.43
C ASN A 87 -17.04 -19.70 0.22
N ASN A 88 -16.69 -20.51 1.21
CA ASN A 88 -16.80 -21.97 1.19
C ASN A 88 -18.13 -22.47 1.78
N GLY A 89 -19.08 -21.56 2.07
CA GLY A 89 -20.38 -21.86 2.67
C GLY A 89 -20.34 -22.06 4.19
N ALA A 90 -19.16 -22.05 4.82
CA ALA A 90 -19.06 -22.16 6.27
C ALA A 90 -19.63 -20.91 6.95
N ARG A 91 -20.21 -21.11 8.14
CA ARG A 91 -20.69 -20.03 9.01
C ARG A 91 -20.03 -20.15 10.38
N GLN A 92 -19.65 -19.01 10.95
CA GLN A 92 -19.03 -18.93 12.27
C GLN A 92 -19.59 -17.76 13.05
N SER A 93 -19.93 -18.00 14.32
CA SER A 93 -20.29 -16.93 15.26
C SER A 93 -19.06 -16.40 15.97
N PHE A 94 -19.06 -15.09 16.23
CA PHE A 94 -17.99 -14.36 16.93
C PHE A 94 -18.59 -13.46 18.02
N ASP A 95 -17.91 -13.37 19.17
CA ASP A 95 -18.35 -12.49 20.26
C ASP A 95 -18.20 -11.00 19.91
N ALA A 96 -17.23 -10.68 19.06
CA ALA A 96 -16.98 -9.34 18.57
C ALA A 96 -16.44 -9.35 17.13
N ILE A 97 -16.76 -8.31 16.36
CA ILE A 97 -16.29 -8.12 14.98
C ILE A 97 -15.64 -6.74 14.89
N LEU A 98 -14.36 -6.69 14.52
CA LEU A 98 -13.60 -5.46 14.31
C LEU A 98 -13.37 -5.20 12.82
N LEU A 99 -13.94 -4.12 12.28
CA LEU A 99 -13.81 -3.75 10.87
C LEU A 99 -12.52 -2.95 10.60
N ALA A 100 -11.39 -3.66 10.45
CA ALA A 100 -10.09 -3.08 10.12
C ALA A 100 -9.90 -2.81 8.61
N THR A 101 -10.79 -2.01 8.00
CA THR A 101 -10.90 -1.84 6.53
C THR A 101 -9.90 -0.82 5.92
N GLY A 102 -9.11 -0.14 6.75
CA GLY A 102 -8.11 0.84 6.32
C GLY A 102 -8.68 2.23 6.05
N TYR A 103 -8.00 3.03 5.22
CA TYR A 103 -8.36 4.41 4.89
C TYR A 103 -8.38 4.64 3.37
N LYS A 104 -9.09 5.69 2.95
CA LYS A 104 -9.12 6.20 1.57
C LYS A 104 -8.75 7.68 1.58
N SER A 105 -8.13 8.16 0.51
CA SER A 105 -7.96 9.61 0.35
C SER A 105 -9.33 10.26 0.21
N VAL A 106 -9.54 11.33 0.98
CA VAL A 106 -10.76 12.15 0.94
C VAL A 106 -10.46 13.58 0.50
N ALA A 107 -9.28 13.80 -0.12
CA ALA A 107 -8.85 15.12 -0.57
C ALA A 107 -9.88 15.80 -1.49
N HIS A 108 -10.50 15.03 -2.39
CA HIS A 108 -11.56 15.49 -3.26
C HIS A 108 -12.85 15.94 -2.53
N LYS A 109 -13.05 15.54 -1.27
CA LYS A 109 -14.26 15.89 -0.51
C LYS A 109 -14.18 17.24 0.18
N TRP A 110 -12.98 17.67 0.57
CA TRP A 110 -12.78 18.92 1.29
C TRP A 110 -12.13 20.01 0.42
N LEU A 111 -11.36 19.64 -0.60
CA LEU A 111 -10.78 20.61 -1.53
C LEU A 111 -11.86 21.07 -2.52
N LYS A 112 -12.22 22.36 -2.45
CA LYS A 112 -13.12 22.97 -3.43
C LYS A 112 -12.48 22.97 -4.82
N ASP A 113 -13.31 22.76 -5.84
CA ASP A 113 -12.92 22.72 -7.24
C ASP A 113 -11.79 21.71 -7.55
N TYR A 114 -11.65 20.65 -6.73
CA TYR A 114 -10.54 19.69 -6.84
C TYR A 114 -10.30 19.11 -8.22
N LYS A 115 -11.30 19.11 -9.11
CA LYS A 115 -11.28 18.42 -10.41
C LYS A 115 -10.16 18.88 -11.34
N TYR A 116 -9.59 20.07 -11.18
CA TYR A 116 -8.41 20.46 -11.97
C TYR A 116 -7.12 19.77 -11.47
N LEU A 117 -7.09 19.28 -10.23
CA LEU A 117 -5.91 18.77 -9.54
C LEU A 117 -5.97 17.28 -9.22
N LEU A 118 -7.11 16.82 -8.69
CA LEU A 118 -7.31 15.49 -8.15
C LEU A 118 -8.36 14.71 -8.95
N ASN A 119 -8.16 13.40 -9.04
CA ASN A 119 -9.16 12.46 -9.51
C ASN A 119 -10.18 12.10 -8.41
N ASP A 120 -11.17 11.28 -8.75
CA ASP A 120 -12.24 10.90 -7.81
C ASP A 120 -11.75 10.00 -6.67
N ASP A 121 -10.57 9.39 -6.81
CA ASP A 121 -9.88 8.68 -5.72
C ASP A 121 -9.11 9.63 -4.79
N GLY A 122 -9.18 10.95 -5.01
CA GLY A 122 -8.43 11.95 -4.24
C GLY A 122 -6.91 11.87 -4.44
N LYS A 123 -6.46 11.40 -5.60
CA LYS A 123 -5.05 11.37 -6.03
C LYS A 123 -4.77 12.41 -7.10
N PRO A 124 -3.53 12.88 -7.28
CA PRO A 124 -3.19 13.84 -8.33
C PRO A 124 -3.49 13.28 -9.72
N LYS A 125 -4.00 14.13 -10.62
CA LYS A 125 -4.24 13.79 -12.03
C LYS A 125 -2.96 13.80 -12.88
N GLY A 126 -1.95 14.56 -12.47
CA GLY A 126 -0.69 14.63 -13.19
C GLY A 126 0.01 13.27 -13.22
N ASN A 127 0.78 13.03 -14.28
CA ASN A 127 1.57 11.81 -14.43
C ASN A 127 2.91 11.95 -13.70
N TYR A 128 3.40 10.85 -13.13
CA TYR A 128 4.77 10.77 -12.62
C TYR A 128 5.78 11.09 -13.76
N PRO A 129 6.87 11.85 -13.49
CA PRO A 129 7.32 12.36 -12.19
C PRO A 129 6.73 13.72 -11.79
N ASN A 130 5.88 14.34 -12.62
CA ASN A 130 5.42 15.72 -12.44
C ASN A 130 4.02 15.80 -11.81
N HIS A 131 3.53 14.71 -11.22
CA HIS A 131 2.19 14.63 -10.60
C HIS A 131 1.99 15.60 -9.43
N TRP A 132 3.09 16.09 -8.85
CA TRP A 132 3.10 17.00 -7.71
C TRP A 132 2.75 18.45 -8.09
N LYS A 133 2.88 18.85 -9.37
CA LYS A 133 2.65 20.24 -9.79
C LYS A 133 1.22 20.45 -10.30
N GLY A 134 0.49 21.34 -9.64
CA GLY A 134 -0.82 21.82 -10.08
C GLY A 134 -0.75 23.20 -10.75
N GLU A 135 -1.91 23.74 -11.05
CA GLU A 135 -2.05 25.10 -11.59
C GLU A 135 -2.19 26.12 -10.46
N LYS A 136 -2.01 27.41 -10.80
CA LYS A 136 -2.28 28.56 -9.90
C LYS A 136 -1.55 28.48 -8.54
N GLY A 137 -0.34 27.94 -8.53
CA GLY A 137 0.49 27.82 -7.32
C GLY A 137 0.05 26.73 -6.34
N VAL A 138 -0.79 25.80 -6.77
CA VAL A 138 -1.23 24.65 -5.96
C VAL A 138 -0.33 23.44 -6.22
N TYR A 139 0.07 22.74 -5.16
CA TYR A 139 0.93 21.56 -5.23
C TYR A 139 0.33 20.36 -4.51
N CYS A 140 0.68 19.16 -4.97
CA CYS A 140 0.27 17.87 -4.43
C CYS A 140 1.47 17.13 -3.85
N VAL A 141 1.62 17.14 -2.52
CA VAL A 141 2.70 16.44 -1.82
C VAL A 141 2.16 15.19 -1.14
N GLY A 142 2.67 14.01 -1.51
CA GLY A 142 2.31 12.74 -0.86
C GLY A 142 0.96 12.14 -1.26
N LEU A 143 0.17 12.84 -2.08
CA LEU A 143 -1.16 12.39 -2.49
C LEU A 143 -1.11 11.27 -3.55
N ALA A 144 0.04 11.01 -4.16
CA ALA A 144 0.22 9.95 -5.16
C ALA A 144 0.28 8.52 -4.59
N GLY A 145 0.41 8.36 -3.26
CA GLY A 145 0.48 7.05 -2.62
C GLY A 145 1.83 6.34 -2.75
N ASN A 146 2.92 7.09 -2.98
CA ASN A 146 4.28 6.57 -3.10
C ASN A 146 4.99 6.36 -1.74
N GLY A 147 4.29 6.61 -0.63
CA GLY A 147 4.84 6.53 0.73
C GLY A 147 5.87 7.62 1.04
N LEU A 148 6.64 7.44 2.12
CA LEU A 148 7.63 8.43 2.58
C LEU A 148 8.66 8.85 1.51
N PRO A 149 9.23 7.94 0.68
CA PRO A 149 10.14 8.36 -0.38
C PRO A 149 9.46 9.22 -1.44
N GLY A 150 8.17 8.98 -1.71
CA GLY A 150 7.37 9.82 -2.60
C GLY A 150 7.14 11.20 -2.03
N ILE A 151 6.76 11.30 -0.75
CA ILE A 151 6.60 12.58 -0.04
C ILE A 151 7.90 13.39 -0.12
N PHE A 152 9.04 12.76 0.15
CA PHE A 152 10.34 13.42 0.06
C PHE A 152 10.57 14.00 -1.34
N LYS A 153 10.43 13.17 -2.39
CA LYS A 153 10.60 13.61 -3.79
C LYS A 153 9.65 14.75 -4.17
N ASP A 154 8.37 14.60 -3.84
CA ASP A 154 7.35 15.62 -4.11
C ASP A 154 7.70 16.93 -3.40
N SER A 155 8.09 16.88 -2.12
CA SER A 155 8.44 18.06 -1.32
C SER A 155 9.68 18.79 -1.84
N THR A 156 10.72 18.05 -2.26
CA THR A 156 11.93 18.63 -2.85
C THR A 156 11.60 19.32 -4.16
N ALA A 157 10.84 18.68 -5.05
CA ALA A 157 10.47 19.26 -6.34
C ALA A 157 9.61 20.54 -6.18
N VAL A 158 8.69 20.55 -5.20
CA VAL A 158 7.92 21.75 -4.86
C VAL A 158 8.83 22.87 -4.35
N ALA A 159 9.79 22.57 -3.47
CA ALA A 159 10.72 23.57 -2.95
C ALA A 159 11.59 24.19 -4.06
N GLU A 160 12.10 23.37 -4.99
CA GLU A 160 12.88 23.82 -6.15
C GLU A 160 12.05 24.69 -7.11
N ASP A 161 10.79 24.35 -7.32
CA ASP A 161 9.87 25.13 -8.16
C ASP A 161 9.60 26.51 -7.55
N ILE A 162 9.28 26.55 -6.25
CA ILE A 162 9.06 27.80 -5.51
C ILE A 162 10.32 28.67 -5.54
N TYR A 163 11.49 28.09 -5.26
CA TYR A 163 12.76 28.81 -5.29
C TYR A 163 13.01 29.44 -6.67
N SER A 164 12.78 28.67 -7.74
CA SER A 164 12.96 29.14 -9.12
C SER A 164 12.00 30.28 -9.48
N LEU A 165 10.76 30.24 -9.00
CA LEU A 165 9.77 31.32 -9.19
C LEU A 165 10.12 32.59 -8.39
N MET A 166 10.74 32.44 -7.21
CA MET A 166 11.18 33.57 -6.40
C MET A 166 12.46 34.21 -6.94
N ALA A 167 13.38 33.41 -7.50
CA ALA A 167 14.64 33.90 -8.07
C ALA A 167 14.45 34.66 -9.41
N GLN A 168 13.28 34.54 -10.04
CA GLN A 168 12.92 35.28 -11.26
C GLN A 168 12.26 36.64 -10.98
N LYS A 169 12.06 37.00 -9.71
CA LYS A 169 11.61 38.33 -9.27
C LYS A 169 12.78 39.18 -8.84
#